data_AF-A0A7C4J9M0-F1
#
_entry.id   AF-A0A7C4J9M0-F1
#
_cell.length_a   1.000
_cell.length_b   1.000
_cell.length_c   1.000
_cell.angle_alpha   90.00
_cell.angle_beta   90.00
_cell.angle_gamma   90.00
#
_symmetry.space_group_name_H-M   'P 1'
#
loop_
_entity.id
_entity.type
_entity.pdbx_description
1 polymer ?
#
loop_
_entity_poly.entity_id
_entity_poly.type
_entity_poly.pdbx_seq_one_letter_code
_entity_poly.pdbx_strand_id
1 'polypeptide(L)'
;MRTLRQCLLDTDAALLRVIAARWSIEITGLKPRDLIAQLENAIGDPARSSVMLDQLTPTERDALRVLLAAGGMLPAPRFSQRFGAIRSVGPARLEREQPWRSPASPAEGLWYLGLIYKGFEQLPNGDMRDVFIAPAELQPLLPLLTSAPPDQTPLPLTVAPETIRSQGAALADDACTLLSHLHNRFVRAADRSLLTVLTPQLRSADPARWLFLRRVLTQARLVKLAGQRLRPDPRVSADWLRAPTLDQLRALFEAWRGDADWSDLKQVRALAVDRAASLNADSVAARAVILDALRAAVPGAWHTCEAVIDRIKTQSPDFLRAGFDQDYIRDKRSGEYLRGAAAWDRLEGALIRSILGGPLAWLGMIDLADGEAPAAFSLTSIGAALLGRET
;
A
#
# COMPACT_ATOMS: atom_id res chain seq x y z
N MET A 1 -11.89 1.41 -23.93
CA MET A 1 -11.55 2.61 -23.14
C MET A 1 -12.14 3.82 -23.85
N ARG A 2 -12.64 4.82 -23.10
CA ARG A 2 -13.11 6.07 -23.72
C ARG A 2 -11.92 6.87 -24.23
N THR A 3 -12.11 7.56 -25.36
CA THR A 3 -11.10 8.48 -25.87
C THR A 3 -11.13 9.79 -25.10
N LEU A 4 -10.01 10.49 -25.06
CA LEU A 4 -9.88 11.80 -24.42
C LEU A 4 -10.90 12.79 -24.99
N ARG A 5 -11.09 12.76 -26.31
CA ARG A 5 -12.10 13.58 -26.98
C ARG A 5 -13.52 13.33 -26.46
N GLN A 6 -13.91 12.07 -26.26
CA GLN A 6 -15.22 11.72 -25.71
C GLN A 6 -15.36 12.25 -24.29
N CYS A 7 -14.33 12.07 -23.45
CA CYS A 7 -14.31 12.58 -22.09
C CYS A 7 -14.43 14.11 -22.04
N LEU A 8 -13.71 14.83 -22.91
CA LEU A 8 -13.76 16.29 -22.99
C LEU A 8 -15.11 16.81 -23.51
N LEU A 9 -15.75 16.11 -24.44
CA LEU A 9 -17.09 16.46 -24.93
C LEU A 9 -18.17 16.33 -23.84
N ASP A 10 -18.04 15.33 -22.96
CA ASP A 10 -18.95 15.10 -21.83
C ASP A 10 -18.68 16.04 -20.63
N THR A 11 -17.63 16.89 -20.72
CA THR A 11 -17.18 17.75 -19.62
C THR A 11 -17.84 19.13 -19.65
N ASP A 12 -18.26 19.63 -18.48
CA ASP A 12 -18.84 20.97 -18.33
C ASP A 12 -17.88 22.09 -18.75
N ALA A 13 -18.43 23.16 -19.35
CA ALA A 13 -17.65 24.28 -19.89
C ALA A 13 -16.78 24.99 -18.83
N ALA A 14 -17.24 25.10 -17.58
CA ALA A 14 -16.44 25.72 -16.51
C ALA A 14 -15.23 24.85 -16.17
N LEU A 15 -15.40 23.53 -16.11
CA LEU A 15 -14.29 22.60 -15.88
C LEU A 15 -13.31 22.58 -17.06
N LEU A 16 -13.78 22.65 -18.31
CA LEU A 16 -12.90 22.77 -19.48
C LEU A 16 -11.99 24.01 -19.40
N ARG A 17 -12.51 25.15 -18.93
CA ARG A 17 -11.70 26.35 -18.72
C ARG A 17 -10.64 26.17 -17.63
N VAL A 18 -10.99 25.46 -16.55
CA VAL A 18 -10.03 25.14 -15.48
C VAL A 18 -8.90 24.25 -16.02
N ILE A 19 -9.25 23.20 -16.75
CA ILE A 19 -8.26 22.30 -17.36
C ILE A 19 -7.38 23.12 -18.32
N ALA A 20 -7.96 23.93 -19.20
CA ALA A 20 -7.19 24.76 -20.13
C ALA A 20 -6.21 25.71 -19.42
N ALA A 21 -6.63 26.36 -18.33
CA ALA A 21 -5.75 27.19 -17.53
C ALA A 21 -4.60 26.39 -16.88
N ARG A 22 -4.88 25.17 -16.40
CA ARG A 22 -3.86 24.27 -15.82
C ARG A 22 -2.83 23.80 -16.86
N TRP A 23 -3.24 23.67 -18.12
CA TRP A 23 -2.37 23.32 -19.25
C TRP A 23 -1.77 24.54 -19.96
N SER A 24 -1.93 25.74 -19.39
CA SER A 24 -1.45 27.02 -19.94
C SER A 24 -1.93 27.28 -21.38
N ILE A 25 -3.18 26.95 -21.67
CA ILE A 25 -3.83 27.21 -22.96
C ILE A 25 -4.59 28.54 -22.89
N GLU A 26 -4.37 29.42 -23.87
CA GLU A 26 -5.10 30.69 -23.97
C GLU A 26 -6.54 30.46 -24.43
N ILE A 27 -7.51 30.91 -23.62
CA ILE A 27 -8.95 30.65 -23.85
C ILE A 27 -9.61 31.80 -24.64
N THR A 28 -8.95 32.95 -24.77
CA THR A 28 -9.54 34.19 -25.29
C THR A 28 -10.01 34.03 -26.74
N GLY A 29 -11.33 34.16 -26.96
CA GLY A 29 -11.93 34.10 -28.29
C GLY A 29 -12.11 32.70 -28.89
N LEU A 30 -11.78 31.63 -28.15
CA LEU A 30 -11.95 30.25 -28.65
C LEU A 30 -13.41 29.80 -28.60
N LYS A 31 -13.87 29.16 -29.69
CA LYS A 31 -15.15 28.43 -29.68
C LYS A 31 -14.97 27.12 -28.87
N PRO A 32 -16.04 26.57 -28.28
CA PRO A 32 -15.95 25.34 -27.48
C PRO A 32 -15.30 24.15 -28.21
N ARG A 33 -15.56 24.00 -29.52
CA ARG A 33 -14.94 22.96 -30.34
C ARG A 33 -13.43 23.13 -30.47
N ASP A 34 -12.97 24.37 -30.62
CA ASP A 34 -11.55 24.69 -30.78
C ASP A 34 -10.81 24.49 -29.45
N LEU A 35 -11.45 24.82 -28.32
CA LEU A 35 -10.92 24.56 -26.98
C LEU A 35 -10.73 23.07 -26.72
N ILE A 36 -11.72 22.23 -27.07
CA ILE A 36 -11.62 20.77 -26.92
C ILE A 36 -10.49 20.22 -27.78
N ALA A 37 -10.35 20.68 -29.02
CA ALA A 37 -9.26 20.24 -29.91
C ALA A 37 -7.88 20.62 -29.36
N GLN A 38 -7.74 21.81 -28.77
CA GLN A 38 -6.48 22.22 -28.14
C GLN A 38 -6.17 21.42 -26.87
N LEU A 39 -7.18 21.12 -26.05
CA LEU A 39 -7.03 20.25 -24.89
C LEU A 39 -6.68 18.81 -25.26
N GLU A 40 -7.33 18.28 -26.29
CA GLU A 40 -7.06 16.96 -26.86
C GLU A 40 -5.60 16.87 -27.30
N ASN A 41 -5.10 17.87 -28.03
CA ASN A 41 -3.71 17.94 -28.45
C ASN A 41 -2.74 18.12 -27.27
N ALA A 42 -3.07 18.97 -26.29
CA ALA A 42 -2.17 19.26 -25.17
C ALA A 42 -2.00 18.05 -24.22
N ILE A 43 -3.11 17.39 -23.87
CA ILE A 43 -3.11 16.21 -22.99
C ILE A 43 -2.65 14.96 -23.76
N GLY A 44 -2.96 14.86 -25.05
CA GLY A 44 -2.53 13.75 -25.90
C GLY A 44 -1.05 13.80 -26.30
N ASP A 45 -0.39 14.95 -26.23
CA ASP A 45 1.03 15.10 -26.55
C ASP A 45 1.92 14.49 -25.44
N PRO A 46 2.69 13.42 -25.72
CA PRO A 46 3.54 12.78 -24.74
C PRO A 46 4.57 13.71 -24.08
N ALA A 47 5.09 14.70 -24.80
CA ALA A 47 6.10 15.61 -24.28
C ALA A 47 5.50 16.55 -23.23
N ARG A 48 4.34 17.15 -23.53
CA ARG A 48 3.62 18.02 -22.58
C ARG A 48 3.07 17.23 -21.41
N SER A 49 2.54 16.04 -21.68
CA SER A 49 2.08 15.13 -20.64
C SER A 49 3.20 14.70 -19.70
N SER A 50 4.40 14.40 -20.20
CA SER A 50 5.54 14.09 -19.33
C SER A 50 5.86 15.24 -18.37
N VAL A 51 5.91 16.48 -18.87
CA VAL A 51 6.13 17.67 -18.02
C VAL A 51 5.02 17.83 -16.97
N MET A 52 3.76 17.58 -17.35
CA MET A 52 2.65 17.61 -16.41
C MET A 52 2.77 16.50 -15.36
N LEU A 53 3.20 15.30 -15.75
CA LEU A 53 3.42 14.18 -14.84
C LEU A 53 4.51 14.49 -13.81
N ASP A 54 5.57 15.21 -14.17
CA ASP A 54 6.62 15.63 -13.23
C ASP A 54 6.11 16.60 -12.16
N GLN A 55 5.09 17.39 -12.47
CA GLN A 55 4.46 18.33 -11.54
C GLN A 55 3.45 17.68 -10.59
N LEU A 56 3.06 16.42 -10.83
CA LEU A 56 2.16 15.69 -9.94
C LEU A 56 2.84 15.40 -8.60
N THR A 57 2.05 15.50 -7.52
CA THR A 57 2.44 14.97 -6.22
C THR A 57 2.65 13.45 -6.29
N PRO A 58 3.45 12.84 -5.39
CA PRO A 58 3.63 11.40 -5.36
C PRO A 58 2.30 10.62 -5.28
N THR A 59 1.33 11.14 -4.52
CA THR A 59 0.00 10.54 -4.34
C THR A 59 -0.89 10.65 -5.58
N GLU A 60 -0.82 11.75 -6.33
CA GLU A 60 -1.54 11.89 -7.62
C GLU A 60 -0.94 10.99 -8.69
N ARG A 61 0.40 10.90 -8.71
CA ARG A 61 1.14 10.00 -9.61
C ARG A 61 0.74 8.55 -9.36
N ASP A 62 0.69 8.13 -8.10
CA ASP A 62 0.22 6.79 -7.71
C ASP A 62 -1.26 6.56 -8.09
N ALA A 63 -2.13 7.54 -7.87
CA ALA A 63 -3.55 7.45 -8.23
C ALA A 63 -3.75 7.23 -9.75
N LEU A 64 -3.05 8.00 -10.58
CA LEU A 64 -3.12 7.87 -12.03
C LEU A 64 -2.52 6.53 -12.50
N ARG A 65 -1.37 6.14 -11.93
CA ARG A 65 -0.73 4.84 -12.21
C ARG A 65 -1.66 3.67 -11.90
N VAL A 66 -2.31 3.67 -10.73
CA VAL A 66 -3.23 2.59 -10.31
C VAL A 66 -4.44 2.51 -11.23
N LEU A 67 -4.97 3.65 -11.68
CA LEU A 67 -6.09 3.67 -12.62
C LEU A 67 -5.68 3.13 -14.00
N LEU A 68 -4.55 3.58 -14.56
CA LEU A 68 -4.04 3.13 -15.85
C LEU A 68 -3.61 1.65 -15.84
N ALA A 69 -3.01 1.18 -14.74
CA ALA A 69 -2.66 -0.23 -14.55
C ALA A 69 -3.90 -1.13 -14.48
N ALA A 70 -5.06 -0.61 -14.07
CA ALA A 70 -6.34 -1.31 -14.10
C ALA A 70 -7.04 -1.26 -15.48
N GLY A 71 -6.30 -0.92 -16.55
CA GLY A 71 -6.87 -0.73 -17.89
C GLY A 71 -7.65 0.58 -18.03
N GLY A 72 -7.31 1.58 -17.20
CA GLY A 72 -7.89 2.92 -17.20
C GLY A 72 -9.32 3.00 -16.68
N MET A 73 -9.82 2.01 -15.93
CA MET A 73 -11.15 2.06 -15.34
C MET A 73 -11.19 1.39 -13.95
N LEU A 74 -11.77 2.08 -12.95
CA LEU A 74 -11.95 1.54 -11.60
C LEU A 74 -13.29 1.96 -10.97
N PRO A 75 -13.91 1.10 -10.14
CA PRO A 75 -15.12 1.47 -9.40
C PRO A 75 -14.89 2.72 -8.53
N ALA A 76 -15.81 3.69 -8.62
CA ALA A 76 -15.68 4.97 -7.94
C ALA A 76 -15.52 4.86 -6.41
N PRO A 77 -16.24 3.96 -5.70
CA PRO A 77 -16.02 3.75 -4.26
C PRO A 77 -14.61 3.23 -3.95
N ARG A 78 -14.09 2.31 -4.77
CA ARG A 78 -12.75 1.72 -4.58
C ARG A 78 -11.66 2.75 -4.80
N PHE A 79 -11.80 3.59 -5.82
CA PHE A 79 -10.87 4.65 -6.10
C PHE A 79 -10.92 5.75 -5.03
N SER A 80 -12.12 6.21 -4.66
CA SER A 80 -12.30 7.29 -3.68
C SER A 80 -11.89 6.89 -2.26
N GLN A 81 -12.02 5.60 -1.90
CA GLN A 81 -11.56 5.10 -0.61
C GLN A 81 -10.03 5.26 -0.45
N ARG A 82 -9.27 5.11 -1.52
CA ARG A 82 -7.81 5.16 -1.51
C ARG A 82 -7.26 6.56 -1.82
N PHE A 83 -7.89 7.28 -2.73
CA PHE A 83 -7.37 8.54 -3.28
C PHE A 83 -8.28 9.75 -3.01
N GLY A 84 -9.26 9.58 -2.12
CA GLY A 84 -10.23 10.59 -1.70
C GLY A 84 -11.31 10.89 -2.74
N ALA A 85 -12.37 11.57 -2.29
CA ALA A 85 -13.49 11.96 -3.14
C ALA A 85 -13.23 13.31 -3.83
N ILE A 86 -13.98 13.57 -4.90
CA ILE A 86 -14.01 14.86 -5.61
C ILE A 86 -15.20 15.66 -5.08
N ARG A 87 -14.97 16.90 -4.63
CA ARG A 87 -16.05 17.76 -4.12
C ARG A 87 -17.02 18.09 -5.25
N SER A 88 -18.32 18.05 -4.95
CA SER A 88 -19.33 18.57 -5.87
C SER A 88 -19.36 20.09 -5.78
N VAL A 89 -18.81 20.77 -6.79
CA VAL A 89 -18.75 22.23 -6.86
C VAL A 89 -19.44 22.66 -8.16
N GLY A 90 -20.53 23.39 -8.05
CA GLY A 90 -21.23 23.95 -9.22
C GLY A 90 -20.39 25.05 -9.91
N PRO A 91 -20.68 25.37 -11.18
CA PRO A 91 -19.84 26.22 -12.03
C PRO A 91 -19.60 27.63 -11.43
N ALA A 92 -20.62 28.26 -10.86
CA ALA A 92 -20.49 29.58 -10.23
C ALA A 92 -19.60 29.57 -8.97
N ARG A 93 -19.57 28.45 -8.24
CA ARG A 93 -18.75 28.28 -7.05
C ARG A 93 -17.31 27.88 -7.41
N LEU A 94 -17.16 27.14 -8.51
CA LEU A 94 -15.87 26.72 -9.07
C LEU A 94 -15.01 27.95 -9.40
N GLU A 95 -15.57 28.93 -10.11
CA GLU A 95 -14.86 30.18 -10.47
C GLU A 95 -14.47 31.03 -9.24
N ARG A 96 -15.32 31.06 -8.21
CA ARG A 96 -15.11 31.87 -7.00
C ARG A 96 -14.08 31.25 -6.04
N GLU A 97 -14.21 29.96 -5.75
CA GLU A 97 -13.42 29.29 -4.71
C GLU A 97 -12.12 28.68 -5.24
N GLN A 98 -12.01 28.50 -6.56
CA GLN A 98 -10.83 27.96 -7.23
C GLN A 98 -10.26 26.70 -6.56
N PRO A 99 -11.09 25.65 -6.32
CA PRO A 99 -10.70 24.45 -5.58
C PRO A 99 -9.49 23.71 -6.18
N TRP A 100 -9.17 23.92 -7.46
CA TRP A 100 -7.98 23.37 -8.11
C TRP A 100 -6.65 23.95 -7.59
N ARG A 101 -6.66 25.07 -6.87
CA ARG A 101 -5.46 25.62 -6.21
C ARG A 101 -5.09 24.86 -4.93
N SER A 102 -6.08 24.24 -4.30
CA SER A 102 -5.90 23.41 -3.10
C SER A 102 -6.89 22.24 -3.15
N PRO A 103 -6.59 21.19 -3.97
CA PRO A 103 -7.41 20.00 -4.03
C PRO A 103 -7.50 19.32 -2.66
N ALA A 104 -8.68 18.83 -2.31
CA ALA A 104 -8.93 18.10 -1.06
C ALA A 104 -8.46 16.64 -1.13
N SER A 105 -8.16 16.14 -2.33
CA SER A 105 -7.73 14.76 -2.55
C SER A 105 -6.90 14.61 -3.84
N PRO A 106 -6.06 13.56 -3.94
CA PRO A 106 -5.36 13.22 -5.18
C PRO A 106 -6.30 13.01 -6.37
N ALA A 107 -7.46 12.38 -6.15
CA ALA A 107 -8.47 12.22 -7.19
C ALA A 107 -8.97 13.57 -7.72
N GLU A 108 -9.17 14.55 -6.83
CA GLU A 108 -9.61 15.89 -7.21
C GLU A 108 -8.53 16.69 -7.94
N GLY A 109 -7.25 16.51 -7.57
CA GLY A 109 -6.13 17.10 -8.31
C GLY A 109 -6.07 16.61 -9.75
N LEU A 110 -6.15 15.28 -9.95
CA LEU A 110 -6.18 14.67 -11.29
C LEU A 110 -7.41 15.07 -12.11
N TRP A 111 -8.56 15.25 -11.45
CA TRP A 111 -9.80 15.70 -12.06
C TRP A 111 -9.66 17.10 -12.68
N TYR A 112 -9.10 18.06 -11.94
CA TYR A 112 -8.88 19.41 -12.44
C TYR A 112 -7.77 19.52 -13.49
N LEU A 113 -6.94 18.48 -13.63
CA LEU A 113 -5.97 18.35 -14.71
C LEU A 113 -6.56 17.68 -15.97
N GLY A 114 -7.80 17.17 -15.93
CA GLY A 114 -8.39 16.45 -17.05
C GLY A 114 -7.74 15.08 -17.30
N LEU A 115 -7.11 14.49 -16.28
CA LEU A 115 -6.44 13.19 -16.40
C LEU A 115 -7.38 12.02 -16.03
N ILE A 116 -8.44 12.29 -15.28
CA ILE A 116 -9.47 11.31 -14.91
C ILE A 116 -10.88 11.89 -15.06
N TYR A 117 -11.84 11.02 -15.35
CA TYR A 117 -13.24 11.36 -15.58
C TYR A 117 -14.17 10.40 -14.84
N LYS A 118 -15.43 10.81 -14.66
CA LYS A 118 -16.49 9.97 -14.09
C LYS A 118 -17.29 9.38 -15.24
N GLY A 119 -17.70 8.13 -15.09
CA GLY A 119 -18.57 7.47 -16.03
C GLY A 119 -19.32 6.32 -15.38
N PHE A 120 -19.99 5.54 -16.21
CA PHE A 120 -20.75 4.39 -15.79
C PHE A 120 -20.31 3.16 -16.58
N GLU A 121 -20.15 2.04 -15.88
CA GLU A 121 -19.90 0.73 -16.46
C GLU A 121 -21.16 -0.13 -16.30
N GLN A 122 -21.58 -0.77 -17.39
CA GLN A 122 -22.68 -1.74 -17.36
C GLN A 122 -22.16 -3.12 -16.98
N LEU A 123 -22.68 -3.68 -15.90
CA LEU A 123 -22.35 -5.01 -15.41
C LEU A 123 -23.09 -6.11 -16.21
N PRO A 124 -22.63 -7.37 -16.17
CA PRO A 124 -23.28 -8.48 -16.89
C PRO A 124 -24.75 -8.72 -16.50
N ASN A 125 -25.16 -8.28 -15.32
CA ASN A 125 -26.53 -8.34 -14.83
C ASN A 125 -27.40 -7.15 -15.27
N GLY A 126 -26.85 -6.21 -16.05
CA GLY A 126 -27.54 -5.02 -16.54
C GLY A 126 -27.42 -3.79 -15.64
N ASP A 127 -26.89 -3.93 -14.42
CA ASP A 127 -26.74 -2.82 -13.48
C ASP A 127 -25.65 -1.84 -13.92
N MET A 128 -25.85 -0.56 -13.63
CA MET A 128 -24.86 0.49 -13.89
C MET A 128 -24.07 0.80 -12.63
N ARG A 129 -22.75 0.89 -12.75
CA ARG A 129 -21.84 1.22 -11.65
C ARG A 129 -21.02 2.46 -11.96
N ASP A 130 -20.94 3.37 -10.99
CA ASP A 130 -20.04 4.52 -11.06
C ASP A 130 -18.58 4.08 -11.14
N VAL A 131 -17.87 4.61 -12.11
CA VAL A 131 -16.45 4.35 -12.33
C VAL A 131 -15.67 5.64 -12.56
N PHE A 132 -14.40 5.62 -12.18
CA PHE A 132 -13.41 6.55 -12.70
C PHE A 132 -12.79 5.96 -13.96
N ILE A 133 -12.56 6.82 -14.95
CA ILE A 133 -12.01 6.47 -16.25
C ILE A 133 -10.81 7.37 -16.53
N ALA A 134 -9.68 6.78 -16.94
CA ALA A 134 -8.58 7.49 -17.58
C ALA A 134 -8.71 7.32 -19.11
N PRO A 135 -8.54 8.41 -19.90
CA PRO A 135 -8.54 8.34 -21.36
C PRO A 135 -7.49 7.36 -21.90
N ALA A 136 -7.81 6.73 -23.03
CA ALA A 136 -6.92 5.76 -23.69
C ALA A 136 -5.56 6.35 -24.07
N GLU A 137 -5.53 7.65 -24.40
CA GLU A 137 -4.36 8.42 -24.81
C GLU A 137 -3.34 8.59 -23.69
N LEU A 138 -3.74 8.39 -22.43
CA LEU A 138 -2.82 8.40 -21.29
C LEU A 138 -2.16 7.04 -21.05
N GLN A 139 -2.65 5.96 -21.67
CA GLN A 139 -2.09 4.61 -21.50
C GLN A 139 -0.59 4.52 -21.85
N PRO A 140 -0.10 5.17 -22.94
CA PRO A 140 1.33 5.19 -23.27
C PRO A 140 2.20 5.87 -22.21
N LEU A 141 1.63 6.63 -21.29
CA LEU A 141 2.34 7.30 -20.20
C LEU A 141 2.53 6.41 -18.96
N LEU A 142 1.86 5.25 -18.90
CA LEU A 142 2.00 4.30 -17.80
C LEU A 142 3.46 3.95 -17.47
N PRO A 143 4.37 3.75 -18.45
CA PRO A 143 5.78 3.50 -18.17
C PRO A 143 6.49 4.67 -17.47
N LEU A 144 6.06 5.92 -17.71
CA LEU A 144 6.63 7.13 -17.07
C LEU A 144 6.10 7.33 -15.65
N LEU A 145 4.89 6.82 -15.38
CA LEU A 145 4.23 6.84 -14.07
C LEU A 145 4.66 5.69 -13.17
N THR A 146 5.08 4.60 -13.79
CA THR A 146 5.84 3.56 -13.11
C THR A 146 7.16 4.23 -12.76
N SER A 147 7.47 4.35 -11.46
CA SER A 147 8.81 4.74 -11.04
C SER A 147 9.82 3.99 -11.91
N ALA A 148 10.88 4.69 -12.35
CA ALA A 148 11.99 4.09 -13.08
C ALA A 148 12.20 2.66 -12.56
N PRO A 149 12.30 1.63 -13.43
CA PRO A 149 12.33 0.24 -12.99
C PRO A 149 13.26 0.18 -11.79
N PRO A 150 12.75 -0.27 -10.62
CA PRO A 150 13.42 -0.05 -9.34
C PRO A 150 14.85 -0.44 -9.55
N ASP A 151 15.78 0.51 -9.35
CA ASP A 151 17.20 0.39 -9.70
C ASP A 151 17.61 -1.08 -9.59
N GLN A 152 17.64 -1.79 -10.73
CA GLN A 152 17.61 -3.26 -10.73
C GLN A 152 18.91 -3.85 -10.20
N THR A 153 19.86 -2.97 -9.84
CA THR A 153 21.03 -3.27 -9.05
C THR A 153 20.62 -4.16 -7.87
N PRO A 154 21.00 -5.45 -7.92
CA PRO A 154 20.72 -6.38 -6.85
C PRO A 154 21.34 -5.88 -5.55
N LEU A 155 20.72 -6.21 -4.42
CA LEU A 155 21.34 -5.94 -3.14
C LEU A 155 22.71 -6.63 -3.06
N PRO A 156 23.73 -5.99 -2.47
CA PRO A 156 25.02 -6.61 -2.22
C PRO A 156 24.86 -7.97 -1.55
N LEU A 157 25.61 -8.96 -2.04
CA LEU A 157 25.64 -10.29 -1.45
C LEU A 157 26.49 -10.27 -0.18
N THR A 158 26.10 -11.08 0.79
CA THR A 158 26.92 -11.40 1.96
C THR A 158 27.04 -12.91 2.12
N VAL A 159 27.93 -13.34 3.01
CA VAL A 159 28.15 -14.75 3.32
C VAL A 159 26.95 -15.29 4.11
N ALA A 160 26.55 -16.53 3.83
CA ALA A 160 25.52 -17.21 4.60
C ALA A 160 25.96 -17.34 6.07
N PRO A 161 25.08 -17.06 7.05
CA PRO A 161 25.39 -17.20 8.46
C PRO A 161 25.52 -18.69 8.83
N GLU A 162 26.25 -18.98 9.90
CA GLU A 162 26.41 -20.35 10.42
C GLU A 162 25.10 -20.94 10.93
N THR A 163 24.23 -20.10 11.51
CA THR A 163 22.93 -20.50 12.04
C THR A 163 21.81 -19.71 11.36
N ILE A 164 20.84 -20.44 10.82
CA ILE A 164 19.72 -19.91 10.04
C ILE A 164 18.43 -20.14 10.81
N ARG A 165 17.65 -19.09 10.99
CA ARG A 165 16.29 -19.15 11.53
C ARG A 165 15.29 -19.06 10.39
N SER A 166 14.74 -20.20 9.99
CA SER A 166 13.65 -20.29 9.02
C SER A 166 12.30 -20.51 9.71
N GLN A 167 11.26 -19.87 9.19
CA GLN A 167 9.88 -20.08 9.65
C GLN A 167 9.07 -20.92 8.67
N GLY A 168 9.48 -21.03 7.40
CA GLY A 168 8.72 -21.73 6.36
C GLY A 168 7.23 -21.38 6.39
N ALA A 169 6.37 -22.39 6.47
CA ALA A 169 4.92 -22.23 6.57
C ALA A 169 4.36 -22.22 8.01
N ALA A 170 5.20 -22.04 9.05
CA ALA A 170 4.80 -22.20 10.45
C ALA A 170 3.61 -21.30 10.88
N LEU A 171 3.43 -20.13 10.26
CA LEU A 171 2.28 -19.28 10.55
C LEU A 171 0.96 -19.86 10.02
N ALA A 172 0.99 -20.57 8.89
CA ALA A 172 -0.19 -21.28 8.36
C ALA A 172 -0.55 -22.48 9.26
N ASP A 173 0.45 -23.21 9.77
CA ASP A 173 0.22 -24.27 10.77
C ASP A 173 -0.47 -23.74 12.04
N ASP A 174 0.00 -22.59 12.55
CA ASP A 174 -0.57 -21.97 13.74
C ASP A 174 -1.96 -21.38 13.49
N ALA A 175 -2.20 -20.85 12.29
CA ALA A 175 -3.52 -20.44 11.84
C ALA A 175 -4.49 -21.63 11.83
N CYS A 176 -4.07 -22.78 11.29
CA CYS A 176 -4.85 -24.02 11.31
C CYS A 176 -5.17 -24.45 12.75
N THR A 177 -4.17 -24.49 13.63
CA THR A 177 -4.31 -24.83 15.05
C THR A 177 -5.33 -23.93 15.75
N LEU A 178 -5.26 -22.61 15.53
CA LEU A 178 -6.21 -21.65 16.09
C LEU A 178 -7.62 -21.85 15.53
N LEU A 179 -7.78 -22.03 14.22
CA LEU A 179 -9.08 -22.26 13.59
C LEU A 179 -9.74 -23.54 14.12
N SER A 180 -8.98 -24.63 14.24
CA SER A 180 -9.43 -25.89 14.82
C SER A 180 -9.85 -25.73 16.28
N HIS A 181 -9.11 -24.95 17.08
CA HIS A 181 -9.49 -24.68 18.46
C HIS A 181 -10.81 -23.88 18.55
N LEU A 182 -10.94 -22.82 17.76
CA LEU A 182 -12.14 -21.98 17.72
C LEU A 182 -13.38 -22.73 17.18
N HIS A 183 -13.17 -23.71 16.31
CA HIS A 183 -14.24 -24.59 15.82
C HIS A 183 -14.79 -25.46 16.96
N ASN A 184 -13.90 -26.10 17.73
CA ASN A 184 -14.25 -27.09 18.73
C ASN A 184 -14.63 -26.51 20.11
N ARG A 185 -14.22 -25.28 20.42
CA ARG A 185 -14.42 -24.66 21.74
C ARG A 185 -15.18 -23.34 21.63
N PHE A 186 -15.89 -22.99 22.71
CA PHE A 186 -16.45 -21.64 22.86
C PHE A 186 -15.36 -20.72 23.39
N VAL A 187 -14.94 -19.75 22.58
CA VAL A 187 -13.92 -18.77 22.96
C VAL A 187 -14.50 -17.37 22.87
N ARG A 188 -14.38 -16.59 23.95
CA ARG A 188 -14.78 -15.18 23.95
C ARG A 188 -13.71 -14.34 23.26
N ALA A 189 -14.11 -13.32 22.49
CA ALA A 189 -13.14 -12.48 21.77
C ALA A 189 -12.11 -11.76 22.68
N ALA A 190 -12.54 -11.42 23.90
CA ALA A 190 -11.71 -10.78 24.92
C ALA A 190 -10.88 -11.77 25.77
N ASP A 191 -10.93 -13.07 25.47
CA ASP A 191 -10.22 -14.08 26.25
C ASP A 191 -8.70 -13.94 26.07
N ARG A 192 -8.03 -13.51 27.14
CA ARG A 192 -6.57 -13.34 27.18
C ARG A 192 -5.83 -14.64 27.48
N SER A 193 -6.53 -15.67 27.99
CA SER A 193 -5.93 -16.97 28.32
C SER A 193 -5.67 -17.84 27.09
N LEU A 194 -6.27 -17.48 25.94
CA LEU A 194 -6.18 -18.24 24.70
C LEU A 194 -4.75 -18.50 24.24
N LEU A 195 -3.85 -17.52 24.39
CA LEU A 195 -2.43 -17.72 24.09
C LEU A 195 -1.86 -18.82 24.97
N THR A 196 -1.97 -18.70 26.29
CA THR A 196 -1.45 -19.69 27.26
C THR A 196 -1.96 -21.10 26.99
N VAL A 197 -3.24 -21.25 26.61
CA VAL A 197 -3.85 -22.54 26.27
C VAL A 197 -3.26 -23.14 25.00
N LEU A 198 -2.96 -22.31 24.00
CA LEU A 198 -2.48 -22.76 22.70
C LEU A 198 -0.96 -22.83 22.61
N THR A 199 -0.20 -22.12 23.46
CA THR A 199 1.27 -22.09 23.44
C THR A 199 1.92 -23.48 23.25
N PRO A 200 1.47 -24.56 23.92
CA PRO A 200 2.08 -25.88 23.73
C PRO A 200 1.90 -26.50 22.34
N GLN A 201 0.93 -26.00 21.56
CA GLN A 201 0.58 -26.49 20.22
C GLN A 201 1.09 -25.56 19.11
N LEU A 202 1.48 -24.32 19.45
CA LEU A 202 1.96 -23.35 18.48
C LEU A 202 3.43 -23.61 18.12
N ARG A 203 3.79 -23.33 16.88
CA ARG A 203 5.18 -23.39 16.38
C ARG A 203 6.09 -22.32 16.99
N SER A 204 5.51 -21.24 17.54
CA SER A 204 6.24 -20.22 18.29
C SER A 204 5.40 -19.66 19.42
N ALA A 205 6.06 -19.47 20.57
CA ALA A 205 5.48 -18.88 21.77
C ALA A 205 5.61 -17.33 21.80
N ASP A 206 6.15 -16.71 20.74
CA ASP A 206 6.34 -15.26 20.68
C ASP A 206 4.99 -14.51 20.76
N PRO A 207 4.75 -13.70 21.81
CA PRO A 207 3.51 -12.94 21.97
C PRO A 207 3.26 -11.94 20.83
N ALA A 208 4.33 -11.38 20.22
CA ALA A 208 4.18 -10.44 19.12
C ALA A 208 3.68 -11.15 17.85
N ARG A 209 4.24 -12.32 17.55
CA ARG A 209 3.77 -13.19 16.47
C ARG A 209 2.34 -13.67 16.70
N TRP A 210 1.95 -13.95 17.94
CA TRP A 210 0.56 -14.28 18.29
C TRP A 210 -0.41 -13.13 18.01
N LEU A 211 -0.05 -11.90 18.40
CA LEU A 211 -0.86 -10.71 18.10
C LEU A 211 -1.03 -10.53 16.59
N PHE A 212 0.06 -10.70 15.84
CA PHE A 212 0.06 -10.66 14.39
C PHE A 212 -0.85 -11.75 13.79
N LEU A 213 -0.72 -13.01 14.21
CA LEU A 213 -1.56 -14.13 13.77
C LEU A 213 -3.05 -13.80 13.92
N ARG A 214 -3.46 -13.35 15.11
CA ARG A 214 -4.86 -12.96 15.35
C ARG A 214 -5.32 -11.84 14.42
N ARG A 215 -4.46 -10.86 14.16
CA ARG A 215 -4.76 -9.73 13.28
C ARG A 215 -4.98 -10.22 11.85
N VAL A 216 -4.04 -10.98 11.29
CA VAL A 216 -4.13 -11.44 9.90
C VAL A 216 -5.29 -12.40 9.68
N LEU A 217 -5.63 -13.27 10.64
CA LEU A 217 -6.82 -14.13 10.53
C LEU A 217 -8.11 -13.31 10.52
N THR A 218 -8.18 -12.25 11.32
CA THR A 218 -9.34 -11.35 11.36
C THR A 218 -9.46 -10.59 10.05
N GLN A 219 -8.36 -10.03 9.57
CA GLN A 219 -8.31 -9.23 8.35
C GLN A 219 -8.54 -10.07 7.08
N ALA A 220 -8.07 -11.33 7.07
CA ALA A 220 -8.37 -12.32 6.04
C ALA A 220 -9.81 -12.89 6.13
N ARG A 221 -10.60 -12.45 7.12
CA ARG A 221 -11.97 -12.94 7.39
C ARG A 221 -12.06 -14.44 7.66
N LEU A 222 -10.98 -15.06 8.12
CA LEU A 222 -10.95 -16.45 8.55
C LEU A 222 -11.65 -16.61 9.90
N VAL A 223 -11.65 -15.57 10.73
CA VAL A 223 -12.40 -15.56 11.99
C VAL A 223 -13.43 -14.45 11.98
N LYS A 224 -14.57 -14.70 12.64
CA LYS A 224 -15.62 -13.71 12.84
C LYS A 224 -16.15 -13.72 14.26
N LEU A 225 -16.68 -12.58 14.65
CA LEU A 225 -17.39 -12.41 15.90
C LEU A 225 -18.88 -12.71 15.70
N ALA A 226 -19.41 -13.68 16.46
CA ALA A 226 -20.84 -13.97 16.52
C ALA A 226 -21.34 -13.75 17.95
N GLY A 227 -21.94 -12.59 18.20
CA GLY A 227 -22.20 -12.11 19.56
C GLY A 227 -20.89 -11.88 20.30
N GLN A 228 -20.63 -12.62 21.39
CA GLN A 228 -19.35 -12.57 22.12
C GLN A 228 -18.37 -13.68 21.71
N ARG A 229 -18.80 -14.63 20.87
CA ARG A 229 -18.01 -15.81 20.49
C ARG A 229 -17.15 -15.51 19.27
N LEU A 230 -15.84 -15.74 19.39
CA LEU A 230 -14.94 -15.81 18.25
C LEU A 230 -15.07 -17.21 17.64
N ARG A 231 -15.32 -17.29 16.33
CA ARG A 231 -15.42 -18.57 15.61
C ARG A 231 -14.87 -18.45 14.18
N PRO A 232 -14.46 -19.55 13.55
CA PRO A 232 -14.09 -19.53 12.14
C PRO A 232 -15.28 -19.08 11.27
N ASP A 233 -15.00 -18.38 10.17
CA ASP A 233 -16.00 -18.24 9.12
C ASP A 233 -16.12 -19.57 8.35
N PRO A 234 -17.30 -20.23 8.30
CA PRO A 234 -17.41 -21.57 7.75
C PRO A 234 -17.00 -21.71 6.29
N ARG A 235 -17.25 -20.69 5.45
CA ARG A 235 -16.90 -20.76 4.02
C ARG A 235 -15.44 -20.39 3.82
N VAL A 236 -15.06 -19.19 4.27
CA VAL A 236 -13.71 -18.65 4.04
C VAL A 236 -12.64 -19.54 4.68
N SER A 237 -12.88 -20.03 5.90
CA SER A 237 -11.91 -20.91 6.58
C SER A 237 -11.80 -22.28 5.93
N ALA A 238 -12.92 -22.85 5.45
CA ALA A 238 -12.88 -24.15 4.78
C ALA A 238 -12.15 -24.08 3.44
N ASP A 239 -12.40 -23.01 2.67
CA ASP A 239 -11.72 -22.79 1.39
C ASP A 239 -10.21 -22.57 1.62
N TRP A 240 -9.84 -21.76 2.63
CA TRP A 240 -8.44 -21.55 3.02
C TRP A 240 -7.76 -22.84 3.48
N LEU A 241 -8.40 -23.66 4.32
CA LEU A 241 -7.85 -24.93 4.80
C LEU A 241 -7.63 -25.96 3.68
N ARG A 242 -8.39 -25.89 2.58
CA ARG A 242 -8.21 -26.75 1.39
C ARG A 242 -7.21 -26.19 0.38
N ALA A 243 -6.87 -24.92 0.48
CA ALA A 243 -5.97 -24.26 -0.46
C ALA A 243 -4.53 -24.78 -0.31
N PRO A 244 -3.72 -24.78 -1.38
CA PRO A 244 -2.28 -25.02 -1.30
C PRO A 244 -1.60 -24.07 -0.29
N THR A 245 -0.52 -24.52 0.33
CA THR A 245 0.20 -23.74 1.37
C THR A 245 0.62 -22.35 0.90
N LEU A 246 1.04 -22.19 -0.36
CA LEU A 246 1.40 -20.88 -0.90
C LEU A 246 0.19 -19.93 -0.97
N ASP A 247 -0.99 -20.44 -1.34
CA ASP A 247 -2.22 -19.65 -1.39
C ASP A 247 -2.72 -19.30 0.01
N GLN A 248 -2.54 -20.21 0.98
CA GLN A 248 -2.80 -19.94 2.39
C GLN A 248 -1.97 -18.76 2.90
N LEU A 249 -0.65 -18.80 2.65
CA LEU A 249 0.28 -17.74 3.04
C LEU A 249 0.00 -16.44 2.26
N ARG A 250 -0.36 -16.53 0.98
CA ARG A 250 -0.76 -15.37 0.16
C ARG A 250 -1.97 -14.66 0.75
N ALA A 251 -2.98 -15.39 1.20
CA ALA A 251 -4.14 -14.79 1.86
C ALA A 251 -3.76 -14.04 3.16
N LEU A 252 -2.87 -14.60 3.97
CA LEU A 252 -2.37 -13.95 5.21
C LEU A 252 -1.49 -12.73 4.90
N PHE A 253 -0.63 -12.84 3.88
CA PHE A 253 0.22 -11.75 3.40
C PHE A 253 -0.62 -10.59 2.87
N GLU A 254 -1.61 -10.85 2.00
CA GLU A 254 -2.49 -9.81 1.45
C GLU A 254 -3.34 -9.15 2.54
N ALA A 255 -3.77 -9.93 3.53
CA ALA A 255 -4.47 -9.41 4.70
C ALA A 255 -3.60 -8.41 5.46
N TRP A 256 -2.34 -8.76 5.80
CA TRP A 256 -1.41 -7.82 6.43
C TRP A 256 -1.06 -6.65 5.50
N ARG A 257 -0.69 -6.91 4.25
CA ARG A 257 -0.24 -5.89 3.29
C ARG A 257 -1.27 -4.78 3.10
N GLY A 258 -2.56 -5.11 3.07
CA GLY A 258 -3.66 -4.16 2.92
C GLY A 258 -4.26 -3.61 4.22
N ASP A 259 -3.70 -3.93 5.38
CA ASP A 259 -4.27 -3.55 6.67
C ASP A 259 -3.90 -2.13 7.12
N ALA A 260 -4.78 -1.15 6.84
CA ALA A 260 -4.56 0.24 7.23
C ALA A 260 -4.69 0.50 8.74
N ASP A 261 -5.41 -0.34 9.48
CA ASP A 261 -5.64 -0.15 10.92
C ASP A 261 -4.53 -0.79 11.77
N TRP A 262 -3.70 -1.64 11.19
CA TRP A 262 -2.49 -2.15 11.83
C TRP A 262 -1.36 -1.12 11.70
N SER A 263 -0.91 -0.55 12.81
CA SER A 263 0.25 0.33 12.84
C SER A 263 1.52 -0.47 13.11
N ASP A 264 2.39 -0.61 12.11
CA ASP A 264 3.68 -1.30 12.27
C ASP A 264 4.60 -0.56 13.24
N LEU A 265 4.55 0.78 13.26
CA LEU A 265 5.31 1.61 14.20
C LEU A 265 5.01 1.27 15.66
N LYS A 266 3.75 0.98 16.00
CA LYS A 266 3.37 0.57 17.37
C LYS A 266 3.92 -0.80 17.74
N GLN A 267 4.33 -1.61 16.76
CA GLN A 267 4.92 -2.93 17.00
C GLN A 267 6.43 -2.86 17.23
N VAL A 268 7.08 -1.74 16.90
CA VAL A 268 8.52 -1.57 17.09
C VAL A 268 8.82 -1.50 18.60
N ARG A 269 9.51 -2.52 19.11
CA ARG A 269 9.78 -2.67 20.56
C ARG A 269 10.53 -1.48 21.16
N ALA A 270 11.45 -0.89 20.40
CA ALA A 270 12.28 0.24 20.83
C ALA A 270 11.55 1.59 20.84
N LEU A 271 10.36 1.69 20.24
CA LEU A 271 9.65 2.96 20.07
C LEU A 271 8.42 3.07 20.98
N ALA A 272 8.18 4.27 21.49
CA ALA A 272 6.95 4.68 22.16
C ALA A 272 6.24 5.72 21.30
N VAL A 273 4.92 5.55 21.11
CA VAL A 273 4.08 6.47 20.34
C VAL A 273 3.07 7.09 21.30
N ASP A 274 3.28 8.34 21.69
CA ASP A 274 2.51 9.00 22.75
C ASP A 274 1.09 9.40 22.31
N ARG A 275 0.89 9.69 21.01
CA ARG A 275 -0.38 10.15 20.45
C ARG A 275 -0.85 9.23 19.33
N ALA A 276 -1.61 8.20 19.71
CA ALA A 276 -2.12 7.18 18.81
C ALA A 276 -3.03 7.70 17.68
N ALA A 277 -3.63 8.89 17.83
CA ALA A 277 -4.60 9.49 16.92
C ALA A 277 -3.97 10.45 15.87
N SER A 278 -2.66 10.67 15.90
CA SER A 278 -1.97 11.65 15.05
C SER A 278 -0.89 11.04 14.15
N LEU A 279 -0.83 9.70 14.06
CA LEU A 279 0.05 9.01 13.11
C LEU A 279 -0.43 9.31 11.69
N ASN A 280 0.17 10.31 11.04
CA ASN A 280 0.04 10.57 9.61
C ASN A 280 0.77 9.52 8.76
N ALA A 281 1.42 8.53 9.39
CA ALA A 281 2.16 7.48 8.71
C ALA A 281 1.19 6.40 8.19
N ASP A 282 0.95 6.42 6.89
CA ASP A 282 0.24 5.35 6.18
C ASP A 282 1.08 4.07 6.21
N SER A 283 0.65 3.11 7.05
CA SER A 283 1.36 1.84 7.22
C SER A 283 1.31 0.98 5.94
N VAL A 284 0.28 1.12 5.12
CA VAL A 284 0.18 0.42 3.83
C VAL A 284 1.19 0.98 2.85
N ALA A 285 1.31 2.31 2.76
CA ALA A 285 2.32 2.96 1.93
C ALA A 285 3.75 2.60 2.39
N ALA A 286 4.00 2.60 3.70
CA ALA A 286 5.30 2.24 4.25
C ALA A 286 5.69 0.78 3.94
N ARG A 287 4.76 -0.17 4.10
CA ARG A 287 4.97 -1.57 3.69
C ARG A 287 5.26 -1.68 2.20
N ALA A 288 4.56 -0.93 1.35
CA ALA A 288 4.76 -0.98 -0.09
C ALA A 288 6.19 -0.61 -0.48
N VAL A 289 6.76 0.44 0.13
CA VAL A 289 8.16 0.85 -0.08
C VAL A 289 9.14 -0.22 0.37
N ILE A 290 8.93 -0.82 1.54
CA ILE A 290 9.80 -1.88 2.07
C ILE A 290 9.74 -3.14 1.19
N LEU A 291 8.53 -3.56 0.78
CA LEU A 291 8.33 -4.71 -0.09
C LEU A 291 8.93 -4.49 -1.48
N ASP A 292 8.89 -3.25 -1.99
CA ASP A 292 9.51 -2.91 -3.26
C ASP A 292 11.04 -2.96 -3.18
N ALA A 293 11.63 -2.43 -2.11
CA ALA A 293 13.07 -2.53 -1.88
C ALA A 293 13.55 -3.99 -1.77
N LEU A 294 12.74 -4.88 -1.18
CA LEU A 294 13.04 -6.31 -1.11
C LEU A 294 13.04 -7.02 -2.46
N ARG A 295 12.42 -6.44 -3.50
CA ARG A 295 12.52 -6.99 -4.86
C ARG A 295 13.94 -6.91 -5.44
N ALA A 296 14.84 -6.13 -4.85
CA ALA A 296 16.24 -6.11 -5.22
C ALA A 296 17.07 -7.27 -4.62
N ALA A 297 16.53 -8.03 -3.66
CA ALA A 297 17.21 -9.20 -3.10
C ALA A 297 17.28 -10.33 -4.14
N VAL A 298 18.38 -11.07 -4.22
CA VAL A 298 18.49 -12.27 -5.07
C VAL A 298 17.86 -13.45 -4.31
N PRO A 299 16.82 -14.12 -4.84
CA PRO A 299 16.20 -15.26 -4.16
C PRO A 299 17.23 -16.34 -3.80
N GLY A 300 17.16 -16.85 -2.57
CA GLY A 300 18.09 -17.84 -2.03
C GLY A 300 19.47 -17.31 -1.62
N ALA A 301 19.86 -16.12 -2.07
CA ALA A 301 21.12 -15.50 -1.67
C ALA A 301 20.97 -14.70 -0.36
N TRP A 302 22.09 -14.48 0.33
CA TRP A 302 22.13 -13.75 1.58
C TRP A 302 22.50 -12.29 1.37
N HIS A 303 21.80 -11.41 2.09
CA HIS A 303 21.99 -9.96 2.10
C HIS A 303 22.01 -9.44 3.53
N THR A 304 22.70 -8.33 3.77
CA THR A 304 22.63 -7.67 5.08
C THR A 304 21.30 -6.91 5.21
N CYS A 305 20.75 -6.85 6.43
CA CYS A 305 19.57 -6.01 6.66
C CYS A 305 19.87 -4.52 6.42
N GLU A 306 21.10 -4.08 6.71
CA GLU A 306 21.55 -2.71 6.42
C GLU A 306 21.52 -2.39 4.92
N ALA A 307 21.79 -3.34 4.01
CA ALA A 307 21.72 -3.07 2.58
C ALA A 307 20.32 -2.65 2.11
N VAL A 308 19.25 -3.23 2.67
CA VAL A 308 17.87 -2.82 2.38
C VAL A 308 17.58 -1.46 3.00
N ILE A 309 18.04 -1.25 4.23
CA ILE A 309 17.81 0.00 4.98
C ILE A 309 18.48 1.16 4.26
N ASP A 310 19.75 1.05 3.89
CA ASP A 310 20.51 2.04 3.14
C ASP A 310 19.86 2.33 1.79
N ARG A 311 19.41 1.28 1.08
CA ARG A 311 18.70 1.46 -0.18
C ARG A 311 17.43 2.30 -0.02
N ILE A 312 16.59 1.99 0.97
CA ILE A 312 15.37 2.77 1.25
C ILE A 312 15.74 4.20 1.67
N LYS A 313 16.77 4.36 2.51
CA LYS A 313 17.27 5.68 2.94
C LYS A 313 17.70 6.54 1.77
N THR A 314 18.32 5.95 0.74
CA THR A 314 18.76 6.66 -0.46
C THR A 314 17.60 6.94 -1.42
N GLN A 315 16.70 5.98 -1.63
CA GLN A 315 15.68 6.05 -2.69
C GLN A 315 14.37 6.72 -2.22
N SER A 316 14.03 6.58 -0.95
CA SER A 316 12.77 7.07 -0.39
C SER A 316 12.95 7.43 1.10
N PRO A 317 13.84 8.39 1.44
CA PRO A 317 14.14 8.72 2.83
C PRO A 317 12.92 9.18 3.63
N ASP A 318 11.95 9.82 2.99
CA ASP A 318 10.75 10.39 3.61
C ASP A 318 9.53 9.46 3.57
N PHE A 319 9.69 8.18 3.21
CA PHE A 319 8.58 7.22 3.00
C PHE A 319 7.63 7.08 4.20
N LEU A 320 8.13 7.36 5.41
CA LEU A 320 7.37 7.27 6.64
C LEU A 320 6.90 8.64 7.16
N ARG A 321 7.73 9.68 6.99
CA ARG A 321 7.52 11.01 7.58
C ARG A 321 8.01 12.09 6.61
N ALA A 322 7.07 12.80 6.00
CA ALA A 322 7.39 13.98 5.18
C ALA A 322 8.12 15.03 6.03
N GLY A 323 9.29 15.49 5.56
CA GLY A 323 10.09 16.53 6.24
C GLY A 323 10.72 16.13 7.58
N PHE A 324 10.64 14.85 7.99
CA PHE A 324 11.20 14.30 9.24
C PHE A 324 10.69 14.88 10.56
N ASP A 325 9.65 15.71 10.54
CA ASP A 325 9.07 16.33 11.73
C ASP A 325 7.79 15.60 12.15
N GLN A 326 7.91 14.78 13.21
CA GLN A 326 6.76 14.20 13.93
C GLN A 326 7.01 14.24 15.44
N ASP A 327 6.26 15.08 16.16
CA ASP A 327 6.49 15.41 17.57
C ASP A 327 5.95 14.39 18.61
N TYR A 328 5.75 13.13 18.23
CA TYR A 328 5.03 12.16 19.08
C TYR A 328 5.65 10.76 19.14
N ILE A 329 6.83 10.55 18.55
CA ILE A 329 7.56 9.29 18.64
C ILE A 329 8.80 9.48 19.50
N ARG A 330 8.96 8.61 20.50
CA ARG A 330 10.10 8.59 21.40
C ARG A 330 10.83 7.26 21.35
N ASP A 331 12.12 7.33 21.62
CA ASP A 331 12.90 6.15 21.97
C ASP A 331 12.53 5.70 23.39
N LYS A 332 12.12 4.44 23.56
CA LYS A 332 11.68 3.92 24.86
C LYS A 332 12.78 3.86 25.90
N ARG A 333 14.04 3.71 25.49
CA ARG A 333 15.16 3.54 26.42
C ARG A 333 15.62 4.87 26.99
N SER A 334 15.77 5.87 26.12
CA SER A 334 16.25 7.21 26.47
C SER A 334 15.13 8.18 26.82
N GLY A 335 13.90 7.92 26.39
CA GLY A 335 12.77 8.84 26.53
C GLY A 335 12.84 10.05 25.58
N GLU A 336 13.86 10.12 24.73
CA GLU A 336 14.12 11.22 23.80
C GLU A 336 13.12 11.18 22.63
N TYR A 337 12.66 12.37 22.22
CA TYR A 337 11.87 12.52 21.00
C TYR A 337 12.73 12.38 19.74
N LEU A 338 12.31 11.50 18.84
CA LEU A 338 13.04 11.18 17.62
C LEU A 338 12.65 12.14 16.49
N ARG A 339 13.38 13.25 16.35
CA ARG A 339 13.08 14.34 15.40
C ARG A 339 14.18 14.52 14.36
N GLY A 340 13.79 15.04 13.20
CA GLY A 340 14.71 15.39 12.12
C GLY A 340 15.40 14.17 11.48
N ALA A 341 16.21 14.45 10.45
CA ALA A 341 16.92 13.42 9.69
C ALA A 341 17.94 12.63 10.54
N ALA A 342 18.48 13.22 11.62
CA ALA A 342 19.41 12.54 12.51
C ALA A 342 18.77 11.36 13.26
N ALA A 343 17.45 11.35 13.40
CA ALA A 343 16.72 10.26 14.05
C ALA A 343 16.35 9.11 13.09
N TRP A 344 16.69 9.21 11.80
CA TRP A 344 16.22 8.31 10.76
C TRP A 344 16.52 6.83 11.06
N ASP A 345 17.77 6.51 11.42
CA ASP A 345 18.19 5.14 11.67
C ASP A 345 17.50 4.52 12.91
N ARG A 346 17.22 5.37 13.90
CA ARG A 346 16.57 4.99 15.17
C ARG A 346 15.06 4.83 15.03
N LEU A 347 14.44 5.35 13.97
CA LEU A 347 12.99 5.34 13.77
C LEU A 347 12.60 4.57 12.51
N GLU A 348 12.89 5.10 11.33
CA GLU A 348 12.67 4.45 10.04
C GLU A 348 13.48 3.14 9.93
N GLY A 349 14.76 3.19 10.26
CA GLY A 349 15.61 2.00 10.29
C GLY A 349 15.13 0.95 11.31
N ALA A 350 14.65 1.38 12.47
CA ALA A 350 14.08 0.47 13.48
C ALA A 350 12.76 -0.17 13.01
N LEU A 351 11.92 0.58 12.30
CA LEU A 351 10.71 0.07 11.66
C LEU A 351 11.04 -1.01 10.62
N ILE A 352 11.98 -0.74 9.72
CA ILE A 352 12.39 -1.69 8.66
C ILE A 352 12.91 -2.99 9.31
N ARG A 353 13.80 -2.89 10.30
CA ARG A 353 14.31 -4.07 11.04
C ARG A 353 13.18 -4.83 11.74
N SER A 354 12.19 -4.13 12.31
CA SER A 354 11.03 -4.77 12.93
C SER A 354 10.13 -5.50 11.94
N ILE A 355 9.98 -4.98 10.71
CA ILE A 355 9.18 -5.62 9.66
C ILE A 355 9.90 -6.86 9.09
N LEU A 356 11.22 -6.77 8.88
CA LEU A 356 12.06 -7.91 8.50
C LEU A 356 12.05 -9.00 9.58
N GLY A 357 12.36 -8.63 10.82
CA GLY A 357 12.43 -9.54 11.97
C GLY A 357 11.07 -10.12 12.41
N GLY A 358 9.98 -9.48 12.02
CA GLY A 358 8.62 -9.83 12.42
C GLY A 358 7.78 -10.33 11.24
N PRO A 359 6.80 -9.56 10.73
CA PRO A 359 5.84 -10.00 9.70
C PRO A 359 6.44 -10.76 8.52
N LEU A 360 7.55 -10.28 7.94
CA LEU A 360 8.14 -10.92 6.75
C LEU A 360 8.75 -12.29 7.08
N ALA A 361 9.49 -12.38 8.18
CA ALA A 361 10.00 -13.66 8.66
C ALA A 361 8.85 -14.59 9.11
N TRP A 362 7.85 -14.09 9.83
CA TRP A 362 6.72 -14.90 10.29
C TRP A 362 5.88 -15.46 9.14
N LEU A 363 5.73 -14.72 8.04
CA LEU A 363 5.06 -15.18 6.81
C LEU A 363 5.94 -16.13 5.97
N GLY A 364 7.17 -16.42 6.40
CA GLY A 364 8.11 -17.28 5.69
C GLY A 364 8.70 -16.63 4.43
N MET A 365 8.56 -15.31 4.27
CA MET A 365 9.07 -14.61 3.08
C MET A 365 10.59 -14.49 3.09
N ILE A 366 11.19 -14.41 4.28
CA ILE A 366 12.64 -14.34 4.45
C ILE A 366 13.09 -15.31 5.54
N ASP A 367 14.28 -15.87 5.34
CA ASP A 367 15.04 -16.51 6.40
C ASP A 367 15.98 -15.48 7.02
N LEU A 368 16.26 -15.61 8.31
CA LEU A 368 17.10 -14.66 9.05
C LEU A 368 18.35 -15.34 9.60
N ALA A 369 19.45 -14.61 9.68
CA ALA A 369 20.59 -15.00 10.49
C ALA A 369 20.15 -15.05 11.96
N ASP A 370 20.55 -16.10 12.68
CA ASP A 370 20.21 -16.22 14.09
C ASP A 370 20.94 -15.17 14.95
N GLY A 371 20.28 -14.72 16.01
CA GLY A 371 20.75 -13.62 16.87
C GLY A 371 19.62 -12.75 17.45
N GLU A 372 19.97 -11.87 18.40
CA GLU A 372 19.01 -10.97 19.05
C GLU A 372 18.40 -9.94 18.08
N ALA A 373 19.18 -9.51 17.08
CA ALA A 373 18.74 -8.63 16.01
C ALA A 373 19.11 -9.24 14.65
N PRO A 374 18.22 -9.19 13.65
CA PRO A 374 18.51 -9.74 12.33
C PRO A 374 19.60 -8.90 11.65
N ALA A 375 20.80 -9.47 11.52
CA ALA A 375 21.92 -8.82 10.82
C ALA A 375 21.89 -9.08 9.31
N ALA A 376 21.38 -10.25 8.90
CA ALA A 376 21.27 -10.68 7.51
C ALA A 376 19.99 -11.47 7.27
N PHE A 377 19.56 -11.50 6.02
CA PHE A 377 18.39 -12.23 5.57
C PHE A 377 18.62 -12.87 4.21
N SER A 378 17.81 -13.89 3.88
CA SER A 378 17.70 -14.47 2.54
C SER A 378 16.24 -14.46 2.10
N LEU A 379 15.98 -14.05 0.85
CA LEU A 379 14.63 -14.07 0.29
C LEU A 379 14.28 -15.51 -0.12
N THR A 380 13.25 -16.09 0.51
CA THR A 380 12.84 -17.48 0.24
C THR A 380 12.09 -17.61 -1.09
N SER A 381 11.88 -18.83 -1.55
CA SER A 381 11.00 -19.10 -2.70
C SER A 381 9.54 -18.66 -2.45
N ILE A 382 9.05 -18.80 -1.21
CA ILE A 382 7.75 -18.26 -0.78
C ILE A 382 7.76 -16.74 -0.92
N GLY A 383 8.79 -16.07 -0.41
CA GLY A 383 8.93 -14.61 -0.49
C GLY A 383 8.97 -14.11 -1.92
N ALA A 384 9.76 -14.73 -2.79
CA ALA A 384 9.83 -14.40 -4.21
C ALA A 384 8.45 -14.53 -4.89
N ALA A 385 7.75 -15.66 -4.66
CA ALA A 385 6.43 -15.91 -5.22
C ALA A 385 5.35 -14.94 -4.69
N LEU A 386 5.43 -14.52 -3.42
CA LEU A 386 4.51 -13.53 -2.84
C LEU A 386 4.80 -12.09 -3.33
N LEU A 387 6.06 -11.79 -3.68
CA LEU A 387 6.44 -10.51 -4.28
C LEU A 387 6.13 -10.42 -5.79
N GLY A 388 5.63 -11.51 -6.39
CA GLY A 388 5.34 -11.60 -7.83
C GLY A 388 6.59 -11.77 -8.69
N ARG A 389 7.68 -12.28 -8.12
CA ARG A 389 8.88 -12.65 -8.87
C ARG A 389 8.77 -14.12 -9.22
N GLU A 390 8.47 -14.41 -10.48
CA GLU A 390 8.60 -15.77 -11.01
C GLU A 390 10.07 -16.19 -10.88
N THR A 391 10.29 -17.33 -10.24
CA THR A 391 11.62 -17.97 -10.07
C THR A 391 12.12 -18.57 -11.36
#